data_AF-A0A453PZ77-F1
#
_entry.id   AF-A0A453PZ77-F1
#
_cell.length_a   1.000
_cell.length_b   1.000
_cell.length_c   1.000
_cell.angle_alpha   90.00
_cell.angle_beta   90.00
_cell.angle_gamma   90.00
#
_symmetry.space_group_name_H-M   'P 1'
#
loop_
_entity.id
_entity.type
_entity.pdbx_description
1 polymer ?
#
loop_
_entity_poly.entity_id
_entity_poly.type
_entity_poly.pdbx_seq_one_letter_code
_entity_poly.pdbx_strand_id
1 'polypeptide(L)'
;MARDLAPEVERLMRSRDANTKKKAALCSVRIVRKVPDLAENFMGLAASLLKEKHHGVLISAVQLCTELCKASKDALEYLRKNCIEGLVRILRDVSNSSYAPEYDVAGISDPFLHIRVLKLMRMLGQGDADCSDYMNDILAQVATKTESNKNAGNAILYECVETIMGIEATSGLRVLAINILGRFLSNRDNNIRYVALNILMRAITVDAQAVQRHRVTILECVKDADASIRKRALDLVYLLVNDTNVKPLTKELVDYLQVADPDFKEDLTAKICSIAEKFSQEKLWYLDQMFKVLSLAGNHVKDDVWHALIVVISNASELQGYSVRSLYTALQAYSEQ
;
A
#
# COMPACT_ATOMS: atom_id res chain seq x y z
N MET A 1 26.69 11.21 28.21
CA MET A 1 27.15 11.74 26.91
C MET A 1 26.02 12.38 26.09
N ALA A 2 24.94 11.66 25.70
CA ALA A 2 23.87 12.26 24.89
C ALA A 2 23.09 13.38 25.63
N ARG A 3 22.84 13.21 26.94
CA ARG A 3 22.24 14.26 27.79
C ARG A 3 23.16 15.48 27.94
N ASP A 4 24.45 15.24 28.12
CA ASP A 4 25.44 16.31 28.35
C ASP A 4 25.69 17.17 27.11
N LEU A 5 25.58 16.57 25.90
CA LEU A 5 25.78 17.28 24.63
C LEU A 5 24.50 17.94 24.09
N ALA A 6 23.32 17.62 24.63
CA ALA A 6 22.05 18.14 24.13
C ALA A 6 21.95 19.69 24.13
N PRO A 7 22.38 20.41 25.18
CA PRO A 7 22.33 21.88 25.19
C PRO A 7 23.22 22.50 24.11
N GLU A 8 24.38 21.90 23.84
CA GLU A 8 25.31 22.38 22.83
C GLU A 8 24.77 22.14 21.41
N VAL A 9 24.14 21.00 21.18
CA VAL A 9 23.46 20.72 19.90
C VAL A 9 22.28 21.67 19.68
N GLU A 10 21.49 21.97 20.73
CA GLU A 10 20.45 23.00 20.67
C GLU A 10 21.01 24.36 20.27
N ARG A 11 22.16 24.76 20.86
CA ARG A 11 22.83 26.01 20.50
C ARG A 11 23.24 26.04 19.02
N LEU A 12 23.77 24.92 18.50
CA LEU A 12 24.18 24.78 17.10
C LEU A 12 22.98 24.79 16.13
N MET A 13 21.80 24.34 16.54
CA MET A 13 20.58 24.45 15.73
C MET A 13 20.16 25.91 15.48
N ARG A 14 20.59 26.84 16.34
CA ARG A 14 20.36 28.29 16.19
C ARG A 14 21.48 29.01 15.42
N SER A 15 22.49 28.28 14.95
CA SER A 15 23.59 28.84 14.12
C SER A 15 23.04 29.50 12.86
N ARG A 16 23.76 30.48 12.28
CA ARG A 16 23.37 31.09 11.00
C ARG A 16 23.71 30.21 9.79
N ASP A 17 24.67 29.30 9.94
CA ASP A 17 25.13 28.43 8.85
C ASP A 17 24.18 27.24 8.64
N ALA A 18 23.65 27.13 7.42
CA ALA A 18 22.75 26.04 7.02
C ALA A 18 23.39 24.65 7.15
N ASN A 19 24.71 24.54 6.92
CA ASN A 19 25.41 23.26 7.04
C ASN A 19 25.52 22.80 8.51
N THR A 20 25.73 23.74 9.41
CA THR A 20 25.71 23.49 10.85
C THR A 20 24.30 23.15 11.32
N LYS A 21 23.27 23.91 10.91
CA LYS A 21 21.86 23.63 11.25
C LYS A 21 21.44 22.21 10.84
N LYS A 22 21.68 21.81 9.59
CA LYS A 22 21.26 20.48 9.10
C LYS A 22 21.92 19.33 9.85
N LYS A 23 23.22 19.47 10.18
CA LYS A 23 23.96 18.47 10.97
C LYS A 23 23.50 18.44 12.43
N ALA A 24 23.26 19.61 13.03
CA ALA A 24 22.74 19.71 14.38
C ALA A 24 21.35 19.08 14.49
N ALA A 25 20.43 19.36 13.56
CA ALA A 25 19.10 18.75 13.53
C ALA A 25 19.14 17.21 13.42
N LEU A 26 20.01 16.66 12.56
CA LEU A 26 20.21 15.20 12.47
C LEU A 26 20.90 14.62 13.71
N CYS A 27 21.77 15.39 14.38
CA CYS A 27 22.33 14.99 15.67
C CYS A 27 21.23 14.93 16.75
N SER A 28 20.33 15.92 16.79
CA SER A 28 19.17 15.92 17.69
C SER A 28 18.27 14.72 17.46
N VAL A 29 18.04 14.30 16.21
CA VAL A 29 17.35 13.03 15.90
C VAL A 29 18.00 11.85 16.62
N ARG A 30 19.33 11.76 16.60
CA ARG A 30 20.06 10.67 17.26
C ARG A 30 19.96 10.75 18.78
N ILE A 31 19.97 11.96 19.34
CA ILE A 31 19.78 12.21 20.78
C ILE A 31 18.38 11.76 21.20
N VAL A 32 17.33 12.20 20.52
CA VAL A 32 15.93 11.83 20.82
C VAL A 32 15.73 10.31 20.74
N ARG A 33 16.30 9.64 19.73
CA ARG A 33 16.26 8.17 19.62
C ARG A 33 16.95 7.45 20.78
N LYS A 34 17.94 8.07 21.41
CA LYS A 34 18.71 7.49 22.53
C LYS A 34 18.13 7.87 23.89
N VAL A 35 17.58 9.07 24.01
CA VAL A 35 17.01 9.63 25.23
C VAL A 35 15.70 10.34 24.87
N PRO A 36 14.58 9.61 24.80
CA PRO A 36 13.27 10.17 24.43
C PRO A 36 12.80 11.30 25.36
N ASP A 37 13.21 11.28 26.63
CA ASP A 37 12.86 12.30 27.64
C ASP A 37 13.26 13.73 27.21
N LEU A 38 14.25 13.87 26.32
CA LEU A 38 14.70 15.17 25.83
C LEU A 38 13.90 15.68 24.63
N ALA A 39 12.89 14.95 24.16
CA ALA A 39 12.09 15.32 23.00
C ALA A 39 11.48 16.71 23.15
N GLU A 40 10.98 17.05 24.34
CA GLU A 40 10.29 18.31 24.61
C GLU A 40 11.17 19.54 24.33
N ASN A 41 12.47 19.45 24.64
CA ASN A 41 13.43 20.54 24.45
C ASN A 41 13.61 20.89 22.96
N PHE A 42 13.43 19.91 22.06
CA PHE A 42 13.66 20.10 20.63
C PHE A 42 12.39 20.49 19.85
N MET A 43 11.19 20.46 20.46
CA MET A 43 9.92 20.70 19.75
C MET A 43 9.84 22.11 19.15
N GLY A 44 10.12 23.14 19.95
CA GLY A 44 10.07 24.53 19.49
C GLY A 44 11.12 24.84 18.41
N LEU A 45 12.32 24.24 18.54
CA LEU A 45 13.39 24.39 17.54
C LEU A 45 13.03 23.69 16.23
N ALA A 46 12.45 22.49 16.31
CA ALA A 46 12.02 21.76 15.13
C ALA A 46 10.95 22.54 14.34
N ALA A 47 9.96 23.10 15.04
CA ALA A 47 8.93 23.96 14.43
C ALA A 47 9.54 25.23 13.81
N SER A 48 10.53 25.85 14.45
CA SER A 48 11.22 27.02 13.90
C SER A 48 12.00 26.68 12.61
N LEU A 49 12.64 25.51 12.55
CA LEU A 49 13.44 25.11 11.38
C LEU A 49 12.59 24.83 10.14
N LEU A 50 11.30 24.52 10.29
CA LEU A 50 10.37 24.37 9.17
C LEU A 50 10.10 25.69 8.43
N LYS A 51 10.51 26.84 8.99
CA LYS A 51 10.34 28.16 8.35
C LYS A 51 11.52 28.55 7.45
N GLU A 52 12.59 27.75 7.44
CA GLU A 52 13.79 28.00 6.64
C GLU A 52 13.53 27.79 5.14
N LYS A 53 14.33 28.43 4.28
CA LYS A 53 14.23 28.25 2.82
C LYS A 53 15.13 27.14 2.28
N HIS A 54 16.21 26.81 2.99
CA HIS A 54 17.19 25.86 2.51
C HIS A 54 16.66 24.42 2.62
N HIS A 55 16.50 23.74 1.48
CA HIS A 55 15.89 22.41 1.40
C HIS A 55 16.58 21.36 2.29
N GLY A 56 17.92 21.36 2.32
CA GLY A 56 18.66 20.46 3.22
C GLY A 56 18.39 20.67 4.72
N VAL A 57 18.05 21.90 5.15
CA VAL A 57 17.65 22.19 6.53
C VAL A 57 16.21 21.71 6.74
N LEU A 58 15.31 21.98 5.79
CA LEU A 58 13.93 21.50 5.82
C LEU A 58 13.84 19.98 5.92
N ILE A 59 14.59 19.22 5.10
CA ILE A 59 14.62 17.75 5.16
C ILE A 59 15.05 17.29 6.57
N SER A 60 16.09 17.89 7.13
CA SER A 60 16.57 17.54 8.48
C SER A 60 15.58 17.92 9.58
N ALA A 61 14.85 19.04 9.42
CA ALA A 61 13.82 19.49 10.34
C ALA A 61 12.60 18.57 10.32
N VAL A 62 12.12 18.21 9.12
CA VAL A 62 11.03 17.24 8.93
C VAL A 62 11.39 15.88 9.53
N GLN A 63 12.64 15.44 9.36
CA GLN A 63 13.14 14.22 9.97
C GLN A 63 13.20 14.32 11.51
N LEU A 64 13.55 15.47 12.07
CA LEU A 64 13.48 15.70 13.52
C LEU A 64 12.04 15.66 14.03
N CYS A 65 11.11 16.38 13.39
CA CYS A 65 9.68 16.34 13.72
C CYS A 65 9.12 14.92 13.68
N THR A 66 9.50 14.13 12.66
CA THR A 66 9.12 12.72 12.53
C THR A 66 9.52 11.89 13.75
N GLU A 67 10.72 12.10 14.26
CA GLU A 67 11.23 11.32 15.39
C GLU A 67 10.68 11.83 16.72
N LEU A 68 10.41 13.13 16.84
CA LEU A 68 9.70 13.71 17.98
C LEU A 68 8.27 13.15 18.10
N CYS A 69 7.54 13.06 16.99
CA CYS A 69 6.20 12.47 16.95
C CYS A 69 6.17 11.00 17.43
N LYS A 70 7.24 10.25 17.17
CA LYS A 70 7.37 8.85 17.61
C LYS A 70 7.78 8.72 19.07
N ALA A 71 8.53 9.69 19.59
CA ALA A 71 9.10 9.66 20.93
C ALA A 71 8.08 10.06 22.02
N SER A 72 7.22 11.05 21.75
CA SER A 72 6.25 11.55 22.72
C SER A 72 4.91 11.92 22.06
N LYS A 73 3.80 11.64 22.76
CA LYS A 73 2.45 12.05 22.35
C LYS A 73 2.26 13.56 22.49
N ASP A 74 2.82 14.18 23.52
CA ASP A 74 2.73 15.63 23.73
C ASP A 74 3.43 16.39 22.59
N ALA A 75 4.55 15.83 22.10
CA ALA A 75 5.23 16.36 20.93
C ALA A 75 4.39 16.26 19.66
N LEU A 76 3.65 15.16 19.48
CA LEU A 76 2.73 15.00 18.35
C LEU A 76 1.59 16.03 18.40
N GLU A 77 0.97 16.26 19.56
CA GLU A 77 -0.07 17.29 19.71
C GLU A 77 0.46 18.72 19.49
N TYR A 78 1.65 19.02 20.01
CA TYR A 78 2.30 20.30 19.77
C TYR A 78 2.60 20.53 18.28
N LEU A 79 3.11 19.52 17.59
CA LEU A 79 3.47 19.62 16.17
C LEU A 79 2.22 19.69 15.27
N ARG A 80 1.12 19.02 15.63
CA ARG A 80 -0.18 19.17 14.94
C ARG A 80 -0.63 20.64 14.92
N LYS A 81 -0.57 21.32 16.07
CA LYS A 81 -1.00 22.72 16.18
C LYS A 81 -0.07 23.71 15.49
N ASN A 82 1.24 23.48 15.51
CA ASN A 82 2.23 24.50 15.14
C ASN A 82 2.94 24.27 13.80
N CYS A 83 2.91 23.06 13.24
CA CYS A 83 3.73 22.72 12.08
C CYS A 83 2.94 22.48 10.80
N ILE A 84 1.64 22.17 10.86
CA ILE A 84 0.86 21.78 9.68
C ILE A 84 0.85 22.88 8.62
N GLU A 85 0.60 24.14 8.99
CA GLU A 85 0.67 25.27 8.06
C GLU A 85 2.03 25.37 7.36
N GLY A 86 3.12 25.19 8.12
CA GLY A 86 4.48 25.17 7.59
C GLY A 86 4.71 24.03 6.59
N LEU A 87 4.20 22.84 6.87
CA LEU A 87 4.32 21.69 5.97
C LEU A 87 3.51 21.87 4.68
N VAL A 88 2.28 22.40 4.79
CA VAL A 88 1.44 22.73 3.62
C VAL A 88 2.13 23.77 2.75
N ARG A 89 2.72 24.80 3.37
CA ARG A 89 3.52 25.81 2.65
C ARG A 89 4.71 25.17 1.94
N ILE A 90 5.50 24.33 2.63
CA ILE A 90 6.66 23.67 2.01
C ILE A 90 6.22 22.83 0.80
N LEU A 91 5.17 22.00 0.93
CA LEU A 91 4.69 21.22 -0.22
C LEU A 91 4.22 22.12 -1.36
N ARG A 92 3.49 23.19 -1.07
CA ARG A 92 3.03 24.15 -2.08
C ARG A 92 4.20 24.81 -2.79
N ASP A 93 5.23 25.22 -2.04
CA ASP A 93 6.42 25.87 -2.57
C ASP A 93 7.18 24.90 -3.47
N VAL A 94 7.38 23.64 -3.07
CA VAL A 94 8.14 22.66 -3.86
C VAL A 94 7.32 22.17 -5.07
N SER A 95 5.99 22.02 -4.96
CA SER A 95 5.10 21.62 -6.06
C SER A 95 4.86 22.72 -7.10
N ASN A 96 5.10 23.99 -6.76
CA ASN A 96 5.00 25.12 -7.68
C ASN A 96 6.36 25.76 -7.99
N SER A 97 7.44 25.17 -7.48
CA SER A 97 8.77 25.74 -7.62
C SER A 97 9.17 25.80 -9.09
N SER A 98 9.71 26.95 -9.49
CA SER A 98 10.42 27.07 -10.77
C SER A 98 11.67 26.18 -10.76
N TYR A 99 12.11 25.76 -11.93
CA TYR A 99 13.29 24.92 -12.10
C TYR A 99 14.51 25.46 -11.33
N ALA A 100 15.02 24.63 -10.40
CA ALA A 100 16.20 24.91 -9.59
C ALA A 100 17.21 23.77 -9.82
N PRO A 101 18.33 24.00 -10.53
CA PRO A 101 19.28 22.95 -10.91
C PRO A 101 19.85 22.17 -9.72
N GLU A 102 19.97 22.82 -8.56
CA GLU A 102 20.52 22.24 -7.33
C GLU A 102 19.62 21.20 -6.66
N TYR A 103 18.31 21.24 -6.94
CA TYR A 103 17.33 20.32 -6.35
C TYR A 103 16.51 19.53 -7.39
N ASP A 104 16.76 19.75 -8.67
CA ASP A 104 16.03 19.06 -9.74
C ASP A 104 16.45 17.60 -9.84
N VAL A 105 15.47 16.72 -9.89
CA VAL A 105 15.67 15.31 -10.21
C VAL A 105 14.71 14.94 -11.33
N ALA A 106 15.23 14.92 -12.55
CA ALA A 106 14.49 14.55 -13.76
C ALA A 106 13.27 15.44 -14.04
N GLY A 107 13.41 16.76 -13.82
CA GLY A 107 12.34 17.75 -14.03
C GLY A 107 11.40 17.95 -12.84
N ILE A 108 11.66 17.29 -11.71
CA ILE A 108 10.88 17.43 -10.47
C ILE A 108 11.75 18.07 -9.40
N SER A 109 11.27 19.19 -8.85
CA SER A 109 11.90 19.90 -7.74
C SER A 109 11.85 19.07 -6.46
N ASP A 110 13.02 18.73 -5.92
CA ASP A 110 13.26 18.02 -4.65
C ASP A 110 12.23 16.92 -4.29
N PRO A 111 12.26 15.77 -4.97
CA PRO A 111 11.37 14.66 -4.64
C PRO A 111 11.60 14.11 -3.22
N PHE A 112 12.81 14.25 -2.67
CA PHE A 112 13.13 13.75 -1.34
C PHE A 112 12.43 14.57 -0.26
N LEU A 113 12.44 15.89 -0.38
CA LEU A 113 11.70 16.77 0.52
C LEU A 113 10.20 16.53 0.43
N HIS A 114 9.64 16.41 -0.78
CA HIS A 114 8.22 16.06 -0.98
C HIS A 114 7.83 14.81 -0.19
N ILE A 115 8.55 13.71 -0.40
CA ILE A 115 8.26 12.41 0.25
C ILE A 115 8.41 12.53 1.77
N ARG A 116 9.41 13.25 2.28
CA ARG A 116 9.60 13.41 3.72
C ARG A 116 8.48 14.22 4.37
N VAL A 117 8.01 15.28 3.70
CA VAL A 117 6.89 16.08 4.21
C VAL A 117 5.59 15.27 4.19
N LEU A 118 5.32 14.53 3.12
CA LEU A 118 4.14 13.65 3.02
C LEU A 118 4.13 12.58 4.13
N LYS A 119 5.29 11.98 4.44
CA LYS A 119 5.45 11.05 5.57
C LYS A 119 5.10 11.68 6.91
N LEU A 120 5.56 12.92 7.14
CA LEU A 120 5.26 13.64 8.37
C LEU A 120 3.78 14.01 8.45
N MET A 121 3.20 14.51 7.36
CA MET A 121 1.76 14.80 7.27
C MET A 121 0.90 13.58 7.58
N ARG A 122 1.27 12.40 7.06
CA ARG A 122 0.58 11.14 7.38
C ARG A 122 0.53 10.87 8.88
N MET A 123 1.66 10.99 9.58
CA MET A 123 1.70 10.77 11.03
C MET A 123 0.89 11.83 11.80
N LEU A 124 0.94 13.08 11.35
CA LEU A 124 0.19 14.16 12.01
C LEU A 124 -1.33 14.02 11.82
N GLY A 125 -1.79 13.63 10.63
CA GLY A 125 -3.22 13.47 10.32
C GLY A 125 -3.85 12.17 10.81
N GLN A 126 -3.05 11.18 11.24
CA GLN A 126 -3.60 9.90 11.69
C GLN A 126 -4.42 10.08 12.98
N GLY A 127 -5.74 9.81 12.92
CA GLY A 127 -6.65 9.96 14.06
C GLY A 127 -6.95 11.41 14.43
N ASP A 128 -6.82 12.35 13.48
CA ASP A 128 -7.12 13.76 13.66
C ASP A 128 -7.81 14.33 12.41
N ALA A 129 -9.12 14.52 12.51
CA ALA A 129 -9.98 15.00 11.42
C ALA A 129 -9.64 16.43 11.00
N ASP A 130 -9.39 17.33 11.95
CA ASP A 130 -9.12 18.75 11.68
C ASP A 130 -7.80 18.92 10.91
N CYS A 131 -6.77 18.19 11.36
CA CYS A 131 -5.48 18.16 10.66
C CYS A 131 -5.62 17.55 9.26
N SER A 132 -6.39 16.46 9.14
CA SER A 132 -6.64 15.81 7.86
C SER A 132 -7.36 16.73 6.88
N ASP A 133 -8.36 17.47 7.35
CA ASP A 133 -9.12 18.40 6.53
C ASP A 133 -8.27 19.55 6.01
N TYR A 134 -7.43 20.12 6.87
CA TYR A 134 -6.50 21.18 6.46
C TYR A 134 -5.49 20.74 5.38
N MET A 135 -5.13 19.46 5.35
CA MET A 135 -4.19 18.91 4.37
C MET A 135 -4.86 18.45 3.06
N ASN A 136 -6.19 18.36 3.00
CA ASN A 136 -6.90 17.76 1.87
C ASN A 136 -6.57 18.46 0.54
N ASP A 137 -6.59 19.79 0.50
CA ASP A 137 -6.39 20.57 -0.72
C ASP A 137 -4.97 20.40 -1.30
N ILE A 138 -3.95 20.42 -0.43
CA ILE A 138 -2.56 20.26 -0.89
C ILE A 138 -2.29 18.82 -1.35
N LEU A 139 -2.88 17.82 -0.68
CA LEU A 139 -2.76 16.42 -1.11
C LEU A 139 -3.44 16.20 -2.46
N ALA A 140 -4.62 16.78 -2.69
CA ALA A 140 -5.29 16.76 -3.98
C ALA A 140 -4.46 17.46 -5.08
N GLN A 141 -3.85 18.61 -4.77
CA GLN A 141 -2.97 19.31 -5.70
C GLN A 141 -1.74 18.48 -6.07
N VAL A 142 -1.06 17.87 -5.10
CA VAL A 142 0.11 17.01 -5.35
C VAL A 142 -0.29 15.79 -6.17
N ALA A 143 -1.41 15.15 -5.84
CA ALA A 143 -1.94 13.97 -6.53
C ALA A 143 -2.32 14.23 -8.00
N THR A 144 -2.72 15.45 -8.34
CA THR A 144 -3.16 15.85 -9.69
C THR A 144 -2.04 16.45 -10.54
N LYS A 145 -1.17 17.25 -9.93
CA LYS A 145 -0.11 17.98 -10.65
C LYS A 145 1.16 17.16 -10.88
N THR A 146 1.46 16.19 -10.02
CA THR A 146 2.69 15.41 -10.13
C THR A 146 2.67 14.51 -11.37
N GLU A 147 3.68 14.64 -12.23
CA GLU A 147 3.81 13.82 -13.42
C GLU A 147 4.20 12.37 -13.07
N SER A 148 3.52 11.38 -13.66
CA SER A 148 3.78 9.95 -13.44
C SER A 148 4.65 9.30 -14.51
N ASN A 149 5.31 10.10 -15.37
CA ASN A 149 6.16 9.65 -16.47
C ASN A 149 7.57 9.21 -16.00
N LYS A 150 8.02 9.69 -14.83
CA LYS A 150 9.35 9.41 -14.26
C LYS A 150 9.22 8.73 -12.90
N ASN A 151 10.26 8.00 -12.52
CA ASN A 151 10.32 7.30 -11.23
C ASN A 151 10.20 8.27 -10.03
N ALA A 152 10.82 9.45 -10.10
CA ALA A 152 10.72 10.46 -9.05
C ALA A 152 9.26 10.89 -8.79
N GLY A 153 8.48 11.11 -9.84
CA GLY A 153 7.08 11.49 -9.72
C GLY A 153 6.20 10.33 -9.23
N ASN A 154 6.47 9.11 -9.70
CA ASN A 154 5.82 7.90 -9.17
C ASN A 154 6.11 7.69 -7.68
N ALA A 155 7.33 7.99 -7.21
CA ALA A 155 7.68 7.92 -5.79
C ALA A 155 6.95 8.96 -4.93
N ILE A 156 6.78 10.19 -5.44
CA ILE A 156 5.96 11.23 -4.77
C ILE A 156 4.50 10.80 -4.71
N LEU A 157 3.94 10.36 -5.85
CA LEU A 157 2.55 9.88 -5.92
C LEU A 157 2.32 8.67 -5.03
N TYR A 158 3.28 7.74 -4.97
CA TYR A 158 3.24 6.60 -4.05
C TYR A 158 3.10 7.06 -2.59
N GLU A 159 3.98 7.97 -2.15
CA GLU A 159 3.91 8.46 -0.77
C GLU A 159 2.64 9.29 -0.55
N CYS A 160 2.20 10.07 -1.53
CA CYS A 160 0.96 10.85 -1.46
C CYS A 160 -0.26 9.94 -1.25
N VAL A 161 -0.34 8.84 -2.00
CA VAL A 161 -1.39 7.83 -1.82
C VAL A 161 -1.31 7.19 -0.44
N GLU A 162 -0.12 6.78 0.00
CA GLU A 162 0.07 6.22 1.36
C GLU A 162 -0.35 7.22 2.44
N THR A 163 -0.08 8.51 2.26
CA THR A 163 -0.55 9.59 3.15
C THR A 163 -2.06 9.69 3.15
N ILE A 164 -2.71 9.75 1.98
CA ILE A 164 -4.18 9.83 1.87
C ILE A 164 -4.86 8.62 2.52
N MET A 165 -4.32 7.41 2.32
CA MET A 165 -4.87 6.18 2.92
C MET A 165 -4.65 6.09 4.43
N GLY A 166 -3.64 6.80 4.96
CA GLY A 166 -3.28 6.76 6.38
C GLY A 166 -3.98 7.80 7.27
N ILE A 167 -4.73 8.73 6.68
CA ILE A 167 -5.41 9.83 7.39
C ILE A 167 -6.94 9.73 7.26
N GLU A 168 -7.65 10.60 7.98
CA GLU A 168 -9.12 10.72 7.90
C GLU A 168 -9.56 11.53 6.67
N ALA A 169 -9.04 11.16 5.49
CA ALA A 169 -9.32 11.82 4.22
C ALA A 169 -10.79 11.65 3.79
N THR A 170 -11.29 12.64 3.05
CA THR A 170 -12.61 12.57 2.41
C THR A 170 -12.71 11.43 1.40
N SER A 171 -13.92 10.93 1.16
CA SER A 171 -14.16 9.85 0.20
C SER A 171 -13.67 10.21 -1.22
N GLY A 172 -13.84 11.46 -1.64
CA GLY A 172 -13.35 11.95 -2.94
C GLY A 172 -11.82 11.83 -3.08
N LEU A 173 -11.08 12.22 -2.05
CA LEU A 173 -9.61 12.15 -2.06
C LEU A 173 -9.12 10.69 -2.04
N ARG A 174 -9.79 9.81 -1.30
CA ARG A 174 -9.50 8.36 -1.30
C ARG A 174 -9.74 7.73 -2.67
N VAL A 175 -10.84 8.07 -3.34
CA VAL A 175 -11.14 7.60 -4.70
C VAL A 175 -10.06 8.09 -5.69
N LEU A 176 -9.62 9.35 -5.60
CA LEU A 176 -8.52 9.87 -6.41
C LEU A 176 -7.23 9.04 -6.20
N ALA A 177 -6.90 8.75 -4.95
CA ALA A 177 -5.73 7.96 -4.60
C ALA A 177 -5.81 6.51 -5.13
N ILE A 178 -6.98 5.87 -5.05
CA ILE A 178 -7.19 4.53 -5.63
C ILE A 178 -7.08 4.55 -7.15
N ASN A 179 -7.55 5.61 -7.82
CA ASN A 179 -7.40 5.76 -9.27
C ASN A 179 -5.92 5.94 -9.68
N ILE A 180 -5.09 6.58 -8.84
CA ILE A 180 -3.63 6.62 -9.06
C ILE A 180 -3.05 5.21 -8.99
N LEU A 181 -3.44 4.40 -7.99
CA LEU A 181 -3.00 3.01 -7.89
C LEU A 181 -3.46 2.16 -9.09
N GLY A 182 -4.67 2.37 -9.59
CA GLY A 182 -5.16 1.75 -10.82
C GLY A 182 -4.23 2.05 -12.02
N ARG A 183 -3.81 3.30 -12.20
CA ARG A 183 -2.81 3.66 -13.23
C ARG A 183 -1.46 2.99 -13.01
N PHE A 184 -1.05 2.79 -11.76
CA PHE A 184 0.20 2.10 -11.43
C PHE A 184 0.15 0.61 -11.78
N LEU A 185 -1.01 -0.05 -11.70
CA LEU A 185 -1.17 -1.46 -12.11
C LEU A 185 -0.93 -1.67 -13.60
N SER A 186 -1.23 -0.68 -14.44
CA SER A 186 -0.98 -0.73 -15.89
C SER A 186 0.39 -0.18 -16.28
N ASN A 187 1.27 0.10 -15.32
CA ASN A 187 2.60 0.63 -15.60
C ASN A 187 3.51 -0.46 -16.21
N ARG A 188 4.42 -0.07 -17.10
CA ARG A 188 5.38 -0.99 -17.71
C ARG A 188 6.44 -1.48 -16.72
N ASP A 189 6.71 -0.73 -15.66
CA ASP A 189 7.68 -1.10 -14.63
C ASP A 189 7.07 -2.09 -13.62
N ASN A 190 7.65 -3.28 -13.52
CA ASN A 190 7.25 -4.31 -12.57
C ASN A 190 7.27 -3.82 -11.12
N ASN A 191 8.22 -2.96 -10.76
CA ASN A 191 8.34 -2.44 -9.40
C ASN A 191 7.12 -1.56 -9.05
N ILE A 192 6.67 -0.74 -10.01
CA ILE A 192 5.51 0.14 -9.81
C ILE A 192 4.23 -0.69 -9.63
N ARG A 193 4.05 -1.72 -10.46
CA ARG A 193 2.92 -2.65 -10.35
C ARG A 193 2.92 -3.40 -9.04
N TYR A 194 4.07 -3.94 -8.64
CA TYR A 194 4.24 -4.65 -7.37
C TYR A 194 3.90 -3.76 -6.17
N VAL A 195 4.38 -2.51 -6.19
CA VAL A 195 4.12 -1.53 -5.13
C VAL A 195 2.63 -1.16 -5.08
N ALA A 196 1.97 -0.99 -6.23
CA ALA A 196 0.54 -0.71 -6.30
C ALA A 196 -0.32 -1.83 -5.70
N LEU A 197 -0.02 -3.08 -6.03
CA LEU A 197 -0.70 -4.24 -5.45
C LEU A 197 -0.59 -4.26 -3.91
N ASN A 198 0.58 -3.93 -3.37
CA ASN A 198 0.79 -3.88 -1.91
C ASN A 198 -0.05 -2.81 -1.22
N ILE A 199 -0.19 -1.62 -1.82
CA ILE A 199 -1.05 -0.58 -1.23
C ILE A 199 -2.52 -0.97 -1.38
N LEU A 200 -2.93 -1.48 -2.54
CA LEU A 200 -4.33 -1.86 -2.76
C LEU A 200 -4.81 -2.93 -1.76
N MET A 201 -3.95 -3.87 -1.36
CA MET A 201 -4.26 -4.81 -0.28
C MET A 201 -4.63 -4.12 1.03
N ARG A 202 -3.95 -3.01 1.38
CA ARG A 202 -4.29 -2.19 2.56
C ARG A 202 -5.52 -1.33 2.31
N ALA A 203 -5.68 -0.79 1.11
CA ALA A 203 -6.79 0.09 0.75
C ALA A 203 -8.15 -0.63 0.79
N ILE A 204 -8.20 -1.95 0.59
CA ILE A 204 -9.45 -2.74 0.70
C ILE A 204 -10.11 -2.57 2.07
N THR A 205 -9.35 -2.44 3.16
CA THR A 205 -9.93 -2.28 4.50
C THR A 205 -10.54 -0.89 4.72
N VAL A 206 -10.23 0.07 3.84
CA VAL A 206 -10.68 1.46 3.93
C VAL A 206 -11.82 1.73 2.94
N ASP A 207 -11.66 1.33 1.67
CA ASP A 207 -12.66 1.51 0.61
C ASP A 207 -12.62 0.35 -0.40
N ALA A 208 -13.26 -0.77 -0.03
CA ALA A 208 -13.34 -1.94 -0.89
C ALA A 208 -14.05 -1.64 -2.22
N GLN A 209 -15.07 -0.77 -2.24
CA GLN A 209 -15.84 -0.50 -3.45
C GLN A 209 -15.01 0.21 -4.52
N ALA A 210 -14.18 1.16 -4.13
CA ALA A 210 -13.30 1.84 -5.07
C ALA A 210 -12.23 0.89 -5.63
N VAL A 211 -11.67 -0.01 -4.82
CA VAL A 211 -10.70 -1.03 -5.30
C VAL A 211 -11.36 -2.00 -6.29
N GLN A 212 -12.61 -2.41 -6.06
CA GLN A 212 -13.35 -3.32 -6.95
C GLN A 212 -13.47 -2.80 -8.40
N ARG A 213 -13.42 -1.47 -8.61
CA ARG A 213 -13.45 -0.88 -9.96
C ARG A 213 -12.24 -1.28 -10.81
N HIS A 214 -11.12 -1.58 -10.16
CA HIS A 214 -9.87 -1.99 -10.81
C HIS A 214 -9.69 -3.51 -10.87
N ARG A 215 -10.73 -4.30 -10.53
CA ARG A 215 -10.67 -5.78 -10.47
C ARG A 215 -10.15 -6.43 -11.75
N VAL A 216 -10.50 -5.88 -12.91
CA VAL A 216 -10.13 -6.44 -14.21
C VAL A 216 -8.61 -6.38 -14.39
N THR A 217 -8.02 -5.22 -14.13
CA THR A 217 -6.56 -5.02 -14.20
C THR A 217 -5.82 -5.82 -13.12
N ILE A 218 -6.43 -5.99 -11.94
CA ILE A 218 -5.87 -6.84 -10.89
C ILE A 218 -5.85 -8.33 -11.32
N LEU A 219 -6.92 -8.82 -11.96
CA LEU A 219 -6.97 -10.18 -12.51
C LEU A 219 -5.95 -10.39 -13.63
N GLU A 220 -5.73 -9.39 -14.48
CA GLU A 220 -4.66 -9.42 -15.48
C GLU A 220 -3.28 -9.58 -14.83
N CYS A 221 -3.05 -8.95 -13.66
CA CYS A 221 -1.79 -9.11 -12.92
C CYS A 221 -1.57 -10.53 -12.35
N VAL A 222 -2.62 -11.35 -12.20
CA VAL A 222 -2.47 -12.77 -11.82
C VAL A 222 -1.79 -13.56 -12.93
N LYS A 223 -1.89 -13.08 -14.17
CA LYS A 223 -1.29 -13.68 -15.38
C LYS A 223 0.04 -13.03 -15.76
N ASP A 224 0.62 -12.22 -14.87
CA ASP A 224 1.84 -11.47 -15.16
C ASP A 224 3.06 -12.40 -15.37
N ALA A 225 4.05 -11.96 -16.15
CA ALA A 225 5.29 -12.71 -16.33
C ALA A 225 6.12 -12.82 -15.03
N ASP A 226 6.02 -11.83 -14.14
CA ASP A 226 6.75 -11.78 -12.87
C ASP A 226 6.02 -12.57 -11.77
N ALA A 227 6.66 -13.59 -11.23
CA ALA A 227 6.09 -14.45 -10.19
C ALA A 227 5.72 -13.68 -8.91
N SER A 228 6.44 -12.62 -8.56
CA SER A 228 6.15 -11.81 -7.37
C SER A 228 4.86 -11.01 -7.56
N ILE A 229 4.64 -10.48 -8.77
CA ILE A 229 3.40 -9.78 -9.13
C ILE A 229 2.23 -10.77 -9.12
N ARG A 230 2.38 -11.94 -9.75
CA ARG A 230 1.32 -12.97 -9.78
C ARG A 230 0.85 -13.36 -8.38
N LYS A 231 1.80 -13.65 -7.46
CA LYS A 231 1.47 -14.02 -6.08
C LYS A 231 0.74 -12.91 -5.34
N ARG A 232 1.22 -11.66 -5.44
CA ARG A 232 0.55 -10.50 -4.81
C ARG A 232 -0.82 -10.20 -5.41
N ALA A 233 -0.97 -10.33 -6.73
CA ALA A 233 -2.25 -10.15 -7.40
C ALA A 233 -3.26 -11.21 -6.95
N LEU A 234 -2.83 -12.47 -6.84
CA LEU A 234 -3.70 -13.56 -6.38
C LEU A 234 -4.17 -13.35 -4.92
N ASP A 235 -3.27 -12.91 -4.03
CA ASP A 235 -3.64 -12.52 -2.66
C ASP A 235 -4.67 -11.38 -2.65
N LEU A 236 -4.48 -10.37 -3.51
CA LEU A 236 -5.40 -9.26 -3.64
C LEU A 236 -6.78 -9.70 -4.19
N VAL A 237 -6.80 -10.56 -5.21
CA VAL A 237 -8.05 -11.13 -5.76
C VAL A 237 -8.81 -11.88 -4.68
N TYR A 238 -8.12 -12.70 -3.87
CA TYR A 238 -8.73 -13.41 -2.74
C TYR A 238 -9.44 -12.45 -1.77
N LEU A 239 -8.83 -11.29 -1.47
CA LEU A 239 -9.44 -10.25 -0.62
C LEU A 239 -10.62 -9.52 -1.29
N LEU A 240 -10.68 -9.51 -2.62
CA LEU A 240 -11.77 -8.89 -3.39
C LEU A 240 -12.98 -9.79 -3.57
N VAL A 241 -12.88 -11.09 -3.28
CA VAL A 241 -14.03 -11.98 -3.44
C VAL A 241 -15.12 -11.66 -2.42
N ASN A 242 -16.36 -11.58 -2.88
CA ASN A 242 -17.59 -11.44 -2.12
C ASN A 242 -18.71 -12.26 -2.76
N ASP A 243 -19.87 -12.34 -2.12
CA ASP A 243 -21.00 -13.17 -2.57
C ASP A 243 -21.53 -12.79 -3.97
N THR A 244 -21.33 -11.55 -4.40
CA THR A 244 -21.81 -11.09 -5.73
C THR A 244 -20.86 -11.44 -6.86
N ASN A 245 -19.56 -11.58 -6.58
CA ASN A 245 -18.52 -11.74 -7.59
C ASN A 245 -17.77 -13.08 -7.52
N VAL A 246 -18.06 -13.94 -6.55
CA VAL A 246 -17.39 -15.25 -6.38
C VAL A 246 -17.47 -16.12 -7.63
N LYS A 247 -18.65 -16.24 -8.26
CA LYS A 247 -18.85 -17.11 -9.43
C LYS A 247 -17.98 -16.68 -10.63
N PRO A 248 -18.00 -15.42 -11.09
CA PRO A 248 -17.15 -14.99 -12.21
C PRO A 248 -15.65 -15.02 -11.88
N LEU A 249 -15.25 -14.59 -10.68
CA LEU A 249 -13.82 -14.58 -10.30
C LEU A 249 -13.24 -15.99 -10.21
N THR A 250 -13.97 -16.91 -9.58
CA THR A 250 -13.53 -18.32 -9.48
C THR A 250 -13.41 -18.94 -10.86
N LYS A 251 -14.35 -18.65 -11.77
CA LYS A 251 -14.29 -19.14 -13.15
C LYS A 251 -13.00 -18.67 -13.85
N GLU A 252 -12.67 -17.37 -13.78
CA GLU A 252 -11.45 -16.86 -14.40
C GLU A 252 -10.16 -17.46 -13.82
N LEU A 253 -10.12 -17.71 -12.51
CA LEU A 253 -8.99 -18.37 -11.85
C LEU A 253 -8.84 -19.84 -12.28
N VAL A 254 -9.96 -20.57 -12.38
CA VAL A 254 -9.99 -21.97 -12.85
C VAL A 254 -9.61 -22.05 -14.34
N ASP A 255 -10.05 -21.11 -15.17
CA ASP A 255 -9.67 -21.05 -16.58
C ASP A 255 -8.15 -20.79 -16.72
N TYR A 256 -7.58 -19.93 -15.86
CA TYR A 256 -6.14 -19.68 -15.85
C TYR A 256 -5.31 -20.87 -15.34
N LEU A 257 -5.84 -21.69 -14.42
CA LEU A 257 -5.17 -22.87 -13.88
C LEU A 257 -4.72 -23.86 -14.95
N GLN A 258 -5.40 -23.90 -16.10
CA GLN A 258 -5.04 -24.76 -17.24
C GLN A 258 -3.64 -24.42 -17.80
N VAL A 259 -3.34 -23.13 -17.90
CA VAL A 259 -2.13 -22.60 -18.56
C VAL A 259 -1.10 -22.04 -17.57
N ALA A 260 -1.38 -22.08 -16.27
CA ALA A 260 -0.49 -21.56 -15.24
C ALA A 260 0.81 -22.39 -15.11
N ASP A 261 1.89 -21.73 -14.71
CA ASP A 261 3.18 -22.38 -14.44
C ASP A 261 3.05 -23.41 -13.30
N PRO A 262 3.70 -24.59 -13.37
CA PRO A 262 3.61 -25.62 -12.33
C PRO A 262 3.87 -25.11 -10.91
N ASP A 263 4.92 -24.28 -10.74
CA ASP A 263 5.28 -23.68 -9.45
C ASP A 263 4.21 -22.72 -8.89
N PHE A 264 3.35 -22.18 -9.77
CA PHE A 264 2.25 -21.30 -9.38
C PHE A 264 0.92 -22.04 -9.24
N LYS A 265 0.78 -23.23 -9.86
CA LYS A 265 -0.45 -24.04 -9.77
C LYS A 265 -0.79 -24.40 -8.33
N GLU A 266 0.19 -24.75 -7.50
CA GLU A 266 -0.06 -25.07 -6.08
C GLU A 266 -0.71 -23.88 -5.34
N ASP A 267 -0.11 -22.69 -5.44
CA ASP A 267 -0.62 -21.47 -4.81
C ASP A 267 -2.02 -21.09 -5.34
N LEU A 268 -2.21 -21.16 -6.66
CA LEU A 268 -3.46 -20.84 -7.34
C LEU A 268 -4.58 -21.79 -6.92
N THR A 269 -4.31 -23.10 -6.93
CA THR A 269 -5.27 -24.13 -6.51
C THR A 269 -5.65 -23.96 -5.04
N ALA A 270 -4.69 -23.76 -4.15
CA ALA A 270 -4.98 -23.53 -2.73
C ALA A 270 -5.92 -22.33 -2.51
N LYS A 271 -5.72 -21.23 -3.25
CA LYS A 271 -6.59 -20.06 -3.16
C LYS A 271 -7.97 -20.29 -3.76
N ILE A 272 -8.08 -20.99 -4.90
CA ILE A 272 -9.36 -21.35 -5.49
C ILE A 272 -10.18 -22.22 -4.54
N CYS A 273 -9.57 -23.24 -3.92
CA CYS A 273 -10.24 -24.10 -2.94
C CYS A 273 -10.72 -23.29 -1.73
N SER A 274 -9.86 -22.41 -1.19
CA SER A 274 -10.23 -21.55 -0.06
C SER A 274 -11.39 -20.60 -0.39
N ILE A 275 -11.45 -20.06 -1.62
CA ILE A 275 -12.58 -19.24 -2.08
C ILE A 275 -13.85 -20.09 -2.17
N ALA A 276 -13.75 -21.28 -2.78
CA ALA A 276 -14.89 -22.18 -2.95
C ALA A 276 -15.48 -22.59 -1.60
N GLU A 277 -14.65 -22.95 -0.62
CA GLU A 277 -15.07 -23.31 0.74
C GLU A 277 -15.72 -22.15 1.50
N LYS A 278 -15.19 -20.93 1.34
CA LYS A 278 -15.69 -19.76 2.07
C LYS A 278 -17.04 -19.27 1.54
N PHE A 279 -17.28 -19.39 0.24
CA PHE A 279 -18.44 -18.83 -0.45
C PHE A 279 -19.41 -19.89 -1.00
N SER A 280 -19.28 -21.16 -0.57
CA SER A 280 -20.17 -22.25 -0.97
C SER A 280 -21.56 -22.13 -0.34
N GLN A 281 -22.37 -21.19 -0.83
CA GLN A 281 -23.80 -21.15 -0.50
C GLN A 281 -24.55 -22.32 -1.17
N GLU A 282 -24.15 -22.65 -2.40
CA GLU A 282 -24.71 -23.76 -3.19
C GLU A 282 -23.74 -24.94 -3.23
N LYS A 283 -24.14 -26.09 -2.64
CA LYS A 283 -23.30 -27.30 -2.62
C LYS A 283 -22.98 -27.84 -4.01
N LEU A 284 -23.92 -27.74 -4.96
CA LEU A 284 -23.70 -28.17 -6.35
C LEU A 284 -22.59 -27.37 -7.02
N TRP A 285 -22.60 -26.04 -6.86
CA TRP A 285 -21.56 -25.17 -7.41
C TRP A 285 -20.18 -25.47 -6.82
N TYR A 286 -20.11 -25.72 -5.50
CA TYR A 286 -18.88 -26.14 -4.84
C TYR A 286 -18.32 -27.43 -5.45
N LEU A 287 -19.15 -28.47 -5.58
CA LEU A 287 -18.74 -29.74 -6.18
C LEU A 287 -18.23 -29.55 -7.62
N ASP A 288 -18.91 -28.73 -8.43
CA ASP A 288 -18.49 -28.43 -9.80
C ASP A 288 -17.11 -27.77 -9.86
N GLN A 289 -16.83 -26.81 -8.98
CA GLN A 289 -15.52 -26.17 -8.93
C GLN A 289 -14.45 -27.16 -8.46
N MET A 290 -14.74 -27.95 -7.43
CA MET A 290 -13.80 -28.91 -6.88
C MET A 290 -13.44 -30.02 -7.88
N PHE A 291 -14.41 -30.56 -8.62
CA PHE A 291 -14.12 -31.54 -9.67
C PHE A 291 -13.27 -30.94 -10.80
N LYS A 292 -13.54 -29.71 -11.23
CA LYS A 292 -12.69 -29.03 -12.22
C LYS A 292 -11.27 -28.81 -11.72
N VAL A 293 -11.11 -28.38 -10.47
CA VAL A 293 -9.79 -28.17 -9.87
C VAL A 293 -9.02 -29.49 -9.79
N LEU A 294 -9.66 -30.58 -9.36
CA LEU A 294 -9.02 -31.90 -9.31
C LEU A 294 -8.58 -32.38 -10.69
N SER A 295 -9.42 -32.23 -11.72
CA SER A 295 -9.07 -32.62 -13.09
C SER A 295 -7.92 -31.79 -13.68
N LEU A 296 -7.79 -30.51 -13.30
CA LEU A 296 -6.81 -29.59 -13.91
C LEU A 296 -5.48 -29.51 -13.15
N ALA A 297 -5.52 -29.51 -11.82
CA ALA A 297 -4.34 -29.37 -10.97
C ALA A 297 -3.67 -30.72 -10.65
N GLY A 298 -4.45 -31.81 -10.60
CA GLY A 298 -3.96 -33.16 -10.31
C GLY A 298 -3.09 -33.19 -9.05
N ASN A 299 -1.80 -33.48 -9.24
CA ASN A 299 -0.80 -33.64 -8.17
C ASN A 299 -0.50 -32.36 -7.36
N HIS A 300 -0.95 -31.19 -7.82
CA HIS A 300 -0.75 -29.92 -7.09
C HIS A 300 -1.85 -29.66 -6.05
N VAL A 301 -2.87 -30.53 -5.98
CA VAL A 301 -3.93 -30.45 -4.97
C VAL A 301 -3.42 -31.10 -3.68
N LYS A 302 -3.53 -30.38 -2.55
CA LYS A 302 -3.16 -30.92 -1.23
C LYS A 302 -4.13 -32.00 -0.78
N ASP A 303 -3.63 -32.97 -0.02
CA ASP A 303 -4.43 -34.11 0.40
C ASP A 303 -5.67 -33.72 1.19
N ASP A 304 -5.56 -32.74 2.08
CA ASP A 304 -6.66 -32.25 2.90
C ASP A 304 -7.91 -31.85 2.09
N VAL A 305 -7.70 -31.36 0.86
CA VAL A 305 -8.76 -30.84 0.00
C VAL A 305 -9.67 -31.96 -0.53
N TRP A 306 -9.09 -33.07 -1.00
CA TRP A 306 -9.90 -34.17 -1.51
C TRP A 306 -10.50 -35.02 -0.37
N HIS A 307 -9.84 -35.09 0.80
CA HIS A 307 -10.45 -35.65 2.01
C HIS A 307 -11.71 -34.87 2.41
N ALA A 308 -11.63 -33.53 2.42
CA ALA A 308 -12.79 -32.68 2.70
C ALA A 308 -13.91 -32.86 1.67
N LEU A 309 -13.56 -33.00 0.38
CA LEU A 309 -14.52 -33.25 -0.68
C LEU A 309 -15.30 -34.57 -0.48
N ILE A 310 -14.62 -35.65 -0.08
CA ILE A 310 -15.27 -36.94 0.23
C ILE A 310 -16.29 -36.78 1.36
N VAL A 311 -15.95 -36.03 2.40
CA VAL A 311 -16.86 -35.74 3.51
C VAL A 311 -18.08 -34.96 3.03
N VAL A 312 -17.90 -33.96 2.17
CA VAL A 312 -19.00 -33.17 1.60
C VAL A 312 -19.95 -34.05 0.76
N ILE A 313 -19.40 -34.91 -0.11
CA ILE A 313 -20.19 -35.84 -0.95
C ILE A 313 -20.93 -36.86 -0.08
N SER A 314 -20.29 -37.38 0.96
CA SER A 314 -20.89 -38.34 1.90
C SER A 314 -22.08 -37.74 2.64
N ASN A 315 -21.97 -36.46 3.04
CA ASN A 315 -23.03 -35.73 3.73
C ASN A 315 -24.15 -35.21 2.81
N ALA A 316 -23.95 -35.20 1.48
CA ALA A 316 -24.91 -34.70 0.50
C ALA A 316 -25.50 -35.84 -0.35
N SER A 317 -26.36 -36.65 0.28
CA SER A 317 -26.98 -37.84 -0.35
C SER A 317 -27.69 -37.54 -1.68
N GLU A 318 -28.34 -36.39 -1.78
CA GLU A 318 -29.00 -35.91 -3.00
C GLU A 318 -28.05 -35.62 -4.18
N LEU A 319 -26.77 -35.33 -3.92
CA LEU A 319 -25.77 -34.98 -4.93
C LEU A 319 -24.79 -36.12 -5.24
N GLN A 320 -24.90 -37.27 -4.57
CA GLN A 320 -24.01 -38.43 -4.78
C GLN A 320 -24.10 -38.96 -6.22
N GLY A 321 -25.32 -39.13 -6.75
CA GLY A 321 -25.51 -39.59 -8.13
C GLY A 321 -24.94 -38.63 -9.18
N TYR A 322 -25.02 -37.32 -8.92
CA TYR A 322 -24.39 -36.29 -9.77
C TYR A 322 -22.86 -36.37 -9.70
N SER A 323 -22.32 -36.50 -8.49
CA SER A 323 -20.88 -36.56 -8.23
C SER A 323 -20.23 -37.76 -8.94
N VAL A 324 -20.84 -38.95 -8.80
CA VAL A 324 -20.33 -40.18 -9.45
C VAL A 324 -20.32 -40.04 -10.97
N ARG A 325 -21.40 -39.52 -11.57
CA ARG A 325 -21.45 -39.31 -13.03
C ARG A 325 -20.39 -38.30 -13.49
N SER A 326 -20.25 -37.19 -12.80
CA SER A 326 -19.30 -36.13 -13.16
C SER A 326 -17.85 -36.60 -13.05
N LEU A 327 -17.51 -37.32 -11.98
CA LEU A 327 -16.18 -37.91 -11.80
C LEU A 327 -15.90 -39.01 -12.84
N TYR A 328 -16.89 -39.85 -13.17
CA TYR A 328 -16.74 -40.87 -14.20
C TYR A 328 -16.46 -40.25 -15.58
N THR A 329 -17.21 -39.21 -15.96
CA THR A 329 -16.96 -38.46 -17.21
C THR A 329 -15.57 -37.81 -17.22
N ALA A 330 -15.14 -37.22 -16.10
CA ALA A 330 -13.80 -36.65 -15.99
C ALA A 330 -12.70 -37.71 -16.14
N LEU A 331 -12.90 -38.91 -15.59
CA LEU A 331 -11.97 -40.02 -15.70
C LEU A 331 -11.92 -40.58 -17.13
N GLN A 332 -13.06 -40.67 -17.82
CA GLN A 332 -13.09 -41.03 -19.24
C GLN A 332 -12.32 -40.02 -20.10
N ALA A 333 -12.56 -38.73 -19.88
CA ALA A 333 -11.85 -37.67 -20.61
C ALA A 333 -10.33 -37.69 -20.36
N TYR A 334 -9.89 -38.07 -19.16
CA TYR A 334 -8.46 -38.25 -18.85
C TYR A 334 -7.87 -39.49 -19.53
N SER A 335 -8.64 -40.56 -19.67
CA SER A 335 -8.18 -41.79 -20.35
C SER A 335 -8.02 -41.62 -21.87
N GLU A 336 -8.60 -40.56 -22.45
CA GLU A 336 -8.54 -40.26 -23.89
C GLU A 336 -7.44 -39.23 -24.25
N GLN A 337 -6.77 -38.62 -23.26
CA GLN A 337 -5.66 -37.66 -23.43
C GLN A 337 -4.29 -38.32 -23.35
#